data_AF-A0A933ECU8-F1
#
_entry.id   AF-A0A933ECU8-F1
#
_cell.length_a   1.000
_cell.length_b   1.000
_cell.length_c   1.000
_cell.angle_alpha   90.00
_cell.angle_beta   90.00
_cell.angle_gamma   90.00
#
_symmetry.space_group_name_H-M   'P 1'
#
loop_
_entity.id
_entity.type
_entity.pdbx_description
1 polymer ?
#
loop_
_entity_poly.entity_id
_entity_poly.type
_entity_poly.pdbx_seq_one_letter_code
_entity_poly.pdbx_strand_id
1 'polypeptide(L)'
;MADREMPEDPQPTSRRQFLKRAGLAGAVAAAAPVARLASTWAAGGAQAPAHAGHGKTRPRRWVMVIDLAACDGCKKCTYACQKEHFVPFNQQWIKVYENMANNAYDRYNFPVPCMQCEDAPCVKVCPVGATYHTDEGIVQVDHNQCVGCRFCMAACPYGVRSFNWTEPSHSPQEKFVQYSPEFPVPHRKGTVEKCMFCAHRVKMGRLPGCVEACHEAGHDAIYFGDANENLVTNGKEVVKLTQLLAQGHGYKYKEELGTHPRVYYLLPSRETKKA
;
A
#
# COMPACT_ATOMS: atom_id res chain seq x y z
N MET A 1 22.05 61.73 -34.74
CA MET A 1 21.61 61.07 -35.99
C MET A 1 22.14 59.65 -35.92
N ALA A 2 21.38 58.59 -35.68
CA ALA A 2 19.94 58.40 -35.72
C ALA A 2 19.54 57.39 -34.63
N ASP A 3 18.41 57.64 -33.98
CA ASP A 3 17.73 56.69 -33.10
C ASP A 3 17.21 55.51 -33.94
N ARG A 4 17.40 54.29 -33.43
CA ARG A 4 16.98 53.06 -34.09
C ARG A 4 15.78 52.51 -33.32
N GLU A 5 14.59 52.74 -33.87
CA GLU A 5 13.32 52.24 -33.31
C GLU A 5 13.31 50.71 -33.28
N MET A 6 12.87 50.14 -32.15
CA MET A 6 12.61 48.70 -32.02
C MET A 6 11.21 48.38 -32.57
N PRO A 7 11.01 47.26 -33.28
CA PRO A 7 9.70 46.88 -33.81
C PRO A 7 8.75 46.41 -32.70
N GLU A 8 7.48 46.81 -32.78
CA GLU A 8 6.41 46.41 -31.87
C GLU A 8 6.02 44.92 -32.01
N ASP A 9 5.76 44.28 -30.88
CA ASP A 9 5.31 42.90 -30.75
C ASP A 9 3.79 42.78 -31.04
N PRO A 10 3.31 41.83 -31.88
CA PRO A 10 1.90 41.79 -32.25
C PRO A 10 1.00 41.28 -31.11
N GLN A 11 -0.06 42.03 -30.83
CA GLN A 11 -1.01 41.79 -29.74
C GLN A 11 -1.74 40.42 -29.87
N PRO A 12 -1.97 39.69 -28.76
CA PRO A 12 -2.59 38.37 -28.78
C PRO A 12 -4.11 38.44 -29.07
N THR A 13 -4.54 37.73 -30.11
CA THR A 13 -5.97 37.63 -30.47
C THR A 13 -6.78 36.87 -29.43
N SER A 14 -7.95 37.40 -29.07
CA SER A 14 -8.79 36.81 -28.01
C SER A 14 -9.44 35.49 -28.45
N ARG A 15 -9.52 34.51 -27.53
CA ARG A 15 -10.20 33.20 -27.68
C ARG A 15 -11.62 33.28 -28.28
N ARG A 16 -12.29 34.43 -28.18
CA ARG A 16 -13.63 34.68 -28.71
C ARG A 16 -13.66 34.83 -30.24
N GLN A 17 -12.56 35.23 -30.87
CA GLN A 17 -12.45 35.34 -32.33
C GLN A 17 -12.11 34.01 -33.01
N PHE A 18 -11.44 33.09 -32.33
CA PHE A 18 -11.14 31.74 -32.83
C PHE A 18 -12.40 30.88 -32.97
N LEU A 19 -13.29 30.92 -31.97
CA LEU A 19 -14.54 30.15 -31.97
C LEU A 19 -15.54 30.62 -33.04
N LYS A 20 -15.47 31.87 -33.49
CA LYS A 20 -16.31 32.38 -34.59
C LYS A 20 -15.85 31.92 -35.98
N ARG A 21 -14.58 31.51 -36.13
CA ARG A 21 -14.03 31.05 -37.42
C ARG A 21 -14.06 29.53 -37.60
N ALA A 22 -14.22 28.76 -36.52
CA ALA A 22 -14.33 27.29 -36.59
C ALA A 22 -15.76 26.77 -36.86
N GLY A 23 -16.79 27.62 -36.75
CA GLY A 23 -18.21 27.23 -36.86
C GLY A 23 -18.78 27.11 -38.26
N LEU A 24 -17.97 27.13 -39.33
CA LEU A 24 -18.44 27.20 -40.72
C LEU A 24 -17.83 26.15 -41.66
N ALA A 25 -17.37 25.01 -41.12
CA ALA A 25 -16.79 23.92 -41.92
C ALA A 25 -17.19 22.52 -41.41
N GLY A 26 -18.49 22.27 -41.19
CA GLY A 26 -18.95 20.98 -40.66
C GLY A 26 -20.40 20.66 -40.97
N ALA A 27 -20.82 20.80 -42.22
CA ALA A 27 -22.11 20.31 -42.68
C ALA A 27 -21.99 19.76 -44.11
N VAL A 28 -21.63 18.47 -44.23
CA VAL A 28 -21.96 17.66 -45.40
C VAL A 28 -22.55 16.35 -44.90
N ALA A 29 -23.81 16.15 -45.27
CA ALA A 29 -24.64 15.01 -44.96
C ALA A 29 -24.20 13.76 -45.72
N ALA A 30 -24.31 12.59 -45.07
CA ALA A 30 -24.47 11.31 -45.75
C ALA A 30 -25.51 10.49 -44.99
N ALA A 31 -26.74 10.53 -45.47
CA ALA A 31 -27.79 9.60 -45.09
C ALA A 31 -27.65 8.33 -45.95
N ALA A 32 -27.42 7.18 -45.32
CA ALA A 32 -27.60 5.86 -45.93
C ALA A 32 -28.31 4.94 -44.92
N PRO A 33 -29.32 4.15 -45.35
CA PRO A 33 -30.18 3.40 -44.44
C PRO A 33 -29.53 2.07 -44.06
N VAL A 34 -28.98 1.96 -42.85
CA VAL A 34 -28.55 0.66 -42.31
C VAL A 34 -29.75 0.00 -41.64
N ALA A 35 -30.70 -0.45 -42.46
CA ALA A 35 -31.71 -1.40 -42.04
C ALA A 35 -31.29 -2.79 -42.53
N ARG A 36 -31.23 -3.73 -41.59
CA ARG A 36 -31.05 -5.19 -41.72
C ARG A 36 -29.59 -5.69 -41.74
N LEU A 37 -29.13 -6.08 -40.56
CA LEU A 37 -28.41 -7.34 -40.29
C LEU A 37 -28.37 -7.54 -38.76
N ALA A 38 -29.55 -7.74 -38.17
CA ALA A 38 -29.69 -8.10 -36.76
C ALA A 38 -30.45 -9.43 -36.67
N SER A 39 -29.76 -10.53 -36.96
CA SER A 39 -30.14 -11.88 -36.51
C SER A 39 -29.10 -12.87 -37.01
N THR A 40 -28.16 -13.27 -36.15
CA THR A 40 -27.59 -14.65 -36.06
C THR A 40 -26.32 -14.69 -35.19
N TRP A 41 -26.40 -14.34 -33.90
CA TRP A 41 -25.44 -14.87 -32.92
C TRP A 41 -26.15 -15.10 -31.59
N ALA A 42 -27.05 -16.09 -31.59
CA ALA A 42 -27.54 -16.75 -30.40
C ALA A 42 -27.19 -18.24 -30.51
N ALA A 43 -25.97 -18.59 -30.13
CA ALA A 43 -25.58 -19.92 -29.66
C ALA A 43 -24.12 -19.90 -29.21
N GLY A 44 -23.87 -20.22 -27.93
CA GLY A 44 -22.56 -20.70 -27.48
C GLY A 44 -21.65 -19.70 -26.75
N GLY A 45 -22.18 -18.95 -25.78
CA GLY A 45 -21.35 -18.33 -24.74
C GLY A 45 -21.59 -19.05 -23.43
N ALA A 46 -20.68 -19.93 -23.02
CA ALA A 46 -20.66 -20.48 -21.67
C ALA A 46 -20.58 -19.29 -20.69
N GLN A 47 -21.64 -19.08 -19.92
CA GLN A 47 -21.64 -18.12 -18.83
C GLN A 47 -20.68 -18.64 -17.77
N ALA A 48 -19.48 -18.05 -17.73
CA ALA A 48 -18.64 -18.09 -16.54
C ALA A 48 -19.52 -17.67 -15.35
N PRO A 49 -19.43 -18.37 -14.20
CA PRO A 49 -20.24 -18.01 -13.05
C PRO A 49 -19.96 -16.54 -12.74
N ALA A 50 -21.03 -15.74 -12.72
CA ALA A 50 -20.97 -14.37 -12.27
C ALA A 50 -20.38 -14.39 -10.86
N HIS A 51 -19.15 -13.89 -10.69
CA HIS A 51 -18.63 -13.57 -9.38
C HIS A 51 -19.68 -12.68 -8.71
N ALA A 52 -20.25 -13.20 -7.62
CA ALA A 52 -21.32 -12.55 -6.88
C ALA A 52 -20.95 -11.08 -6.69
N GLY A 53 -21.75 -10.21 -7.31
CA GLY A 53 -21.55 -8.78 -7.25
C GLY A 53 -21.44 -8.37 -5.78
N HIS A 54 -20.32 -7.74 -5.44
CA HIS A 54 -20.07 -7.16 -4.14
C HIS A 54 -21.23 -6.22 -3.78
N GLY A 55 -22.15 -6.69 -2.94
CA GLY A 55 -23.19 -5.86 -2.36
C GLY A 55 -22.55 -4.67 -1.66
N LYS A 56 -23.06 -3.46 -1.91
CA LYS A 56 -22.62 -2.15 -1.36
C LYS A 56 -21.43 -2.29 -0.39
N THR A 57 -20.22 -2.38 -0.95
CA THR A 57 -19.03 -2.68 -0.16
C THR A 57 -18.79 -1.56 0.82
N ARG A 58 -18.98 -1.86 2.10
CA ARG A 58 -18.41 -1.01 3.15
C ARG A 58 -16.90 -0.95 2.91
N PRO A 59 -16.27 0.23 2.96
CA PRO A 59 -14.82 0.31 2.82
C PRO A 59 -14.17 -0.61 3.85
N ARG A 60 -13.17 -1.39 3.40
CA ARG A 60 -12.45 -2.35 4.24
C ARG A 60 -11.65 -1.61 5.32
N ARG A 61 -11.37 -2.26 6.45
CA ARG A 61 -10.47 -1.74 7.48
C ARG A 61 -9.37 -2.76 7.77
N TRP A 62 -8.32 -2.71 6.95
CA TRP A 62 -7.21 -3.66 7.04
C TRP A 62 -6.44 -3.57 8.36
N VAL A 63 -6.16 -4.73 8.93
CA VAL A 63 -5.38 -4.90 10.16
C VAL A 63 -4.41 -6.05 10.02
N MET A 64 -3.36 -6.02 10.84
CA MET A 64 -2.39 -7.09 10.98
C MET A 64 -2.30 -7.49 12.46
N VAL A 65 -2.17 -8.78 12.74
CA VAL A 65 -1.93 -9.29 14.10
C VAL A 65 -0.64 -10.11 14.06
N ILE A 66 0.28 -9.86 14.97
CA ILE A 66 1.57 -10.54 15.04
C ILE A 66 1.65 -11.30 16.37
N ASP A 67 1.67 -12.62 16.30
CA ASP A 67 1.89 -13.50 17.43
C ASP A 67 3.40 -13.58 17.75
N LEU A 68 3.78 -12.99 18.88
CA LEU A 68 5.18 -12.97 19.33
C LEU A 68 5.63 -14.30 19.92
N ALA A 69 4.69 -15.18 20.33
CA ALA A 69 5.01 -16.53 20.80
C ALA A 69 5.39 -17.44 19.63
N ALA A 70 4.69 -17.30 18.51
CA ALA A 70 4.92 -18.09 17.30
C ALA A 70 6.12 -17.59 16.46
N CYS A 71 6.61 -16.38 16.72
CA CYS A 71 7.71 -15.79 15.96
C CYS A 71 9.10 -16.24 16.44
N ASP A 72 9.73 -17.12 15.68
CA ASP A 72 11.08 -17.65 15.95
C ASP A 72 12.23 -16.69 15.55
N GLY A 73 11.93 -15.64 14.78
CA GLY A 73 12.92 -14.66 14.33
C GLY A 73 13.63 -15.03 13.02
N CYS A 74 13.13 -16.00 12.24
CA CYS A 74 13.74 -16.47 11.00
C CYS A 74 13.91 -15.41 9.88
N LYS A 75 13.31 -14.22 10.03
CA LYS A 75 13.36 -13.09 9.08
C LYS A 75 12.81 -13.40 7.67
N LYS A 76 12.08 -14.50 7.50
CA LYS A 76 11.42 -14.85 6.22
C LYS A 76 10.42 -13.78 5.78
N CYS A 77 9.70 -13.16 6.73
CA CYS A 77 8.82 -12.03 6.48
C CYS A 77 9.56 -10.80 5.93
N THR A 78 10.75 -10.49 6.45
CA THR A 78 11.62 -9.41 5.96
C THR A 78 12.11 -9.70 4.55
N TYR A 79 12.66 -10.89 4.31
CA TYR A 79 13.17 -11.28 3.00
C TYR A 79 12.06 -11.27 1.93
N ALA A 80 10.89 -11.82 2.25
CA ALA A 80 9.75 -11.83 1.33
C ALA A 80 9.28 -10.41 0.99
N CYS A 81 9.20 -9.52 1.98
CA CYS A 81 8.86 -8.12 1.74
C CYS A 81 9.90 -7.43 0.83
N GLN A 82 11.20 -7.66 1.08
CA GLN A 82 12.27 -7.11 0.25
C GLN A 82 12.22 -7.63 -1.19
N LYS A 83 12.03 -8.94 -1.36
CA LYS A 83 11.95 -9.59 -2.67
C LYS A 83 10.74 -9.13 -3.47
N GLU A 84 9.55 -9.12 -2.86
CA GLU A 84 8.29 -8.75 -3.52
C GLU A 84 8.30 -7.31 -4.02
N HIS A 85 8.83 -6.40 -3.20
CA HIS A 85 8.79 -4.97 -3.48
C HIS A 85 10.11 -4.42 -4.02
N PHE A 86 11.08 -5.29 -4.34
CA PHE A 86 12.42 -4.89 -4.77
C PHE A 86 13.09 -3.87 -3.83
N VAL A 87 12.82 -3.98 -2.53
CA VAL A 87 13.24 -2.98 -1.53
C VAL A 87 14.77 -2.83 -1.58
N PRO A 88 15.32 -1.60 -1.59
CA PRO A 88 16.76 -1.39 -1.58
C PRO A 88 17.45 -2.14 -0.43
N PHE A 89 18.63 -2.72 -0.69
CA PHE A 89 19.32 -3.65 0.23
C PHE A 89 19.57 -3.10 1.64
N ASN A 90 19.67 -1.78 1.78
CA ASN A 90 19.91 -1.09 3.04
C ASN A 90 18.62 -0.76 3.82
N GLN A 91 17.47 -1.29 3.39
CA GLN A 91 16.16 -0.99 3.98
C GLN A 91 15.40 -2.26 4.34
N GLN A 92 14.62 -2.18 5.42
CA GLN A 92 13.73 -3.24 5.87
C GLN A 92 12.38 -2.63 6.22
N TRP A 93 11.38 -2.83 5.37
CA TRP A 93 10.02 -2.31 5.60
C TRP A 93 9.27 -3.08 6.70
N ILE A 94 9.73 -4.29 7.02
CA ILE A 94 9.40 -5.04 8.24
C ILE A 94 10.71 -5.53 8.84
N LYS A 95 11.08 -5.00 10.01
CA LYS A 95 12.33 -5.33 10.71
C LYS A 95 12.02 -6.22 11.90
N VAL A 96 12.71 -7.35 12.01
CA VAL A 96 12.62 -8.22 13.19
C VAL A 96 13.68 -7.80 14.19
N TYR A 97 13.24 -7.33 15.36
CA TYR A 97 14.10 -7.04 16.50
C TYR A 97 14.16 -8.28 17.39
N GLU A 98 15.36 -8.71 17.74
CA GLU A 98 15.56 -9.83 18.66
C GLU A 98 15.59 -9.26 20.09
N ASN A 99 14.69 -9.71 20.98
CA ASN A 99 14.78 -9.33 22.38
C ASN A 99 15.86 -10.17 23.08
N MET A 100 16.88 -9.48 23.60
CA MET A 100 18.01 -10.06 24.34
C MET A 100 17.74 -10.11 25.85
N ALA A 101 16.51 -10.40 26.25
CA ALA A 101 16.19 -10.53 27.67
C ALA A 101 17.03 -11.64 28.32
N ASN A 102 17.44 -11.41 29.57
CA ASN A 102 18.38 -12.27 30.30
C ASN A 102 17.80 -13.64 30.69
N ASN A 103 16.50 -13.87 30.52
CA ASN A 103 15.87 -15.16 30.75
C ASN A 103 15.14 -15.64 29.48
N ALA A 104 15.14 -16.95 29.24
CA ALA A 104 14.55 -17.54 28.03
C ALA A 104 13.02 -17.29 27.91
N TYR A 105 12.34 -17.03 29.03
CA TYR A 105 10.91 -16.76 29.07
C TYR A 105 10.53 -15.36 28.59
N ASP A 106 11.46 -14.41 28.62
CA ASP A 106 11.26 -13.03 28.14
C ASP A 106 11.89 -12.79 26.76
N ARG A 107 12.63 -13.77 26.22
CA ARG A 107 13.15 -13.72 24.84
C ARG A 107 12.01 -13.99 23.86
N TYR A 108 11.64 -12.97 23.09
CA TYR A 108 10.75 -13.10 21.94
C TYR A 108 11.24 -12.18 20.83
N ASN A 109 10.91 -12.53 19.60
CA ASN A 109 11.24 -11.71 18.45
C ASN A 109 10.10 -10.73 18.20
N PHE A 110 10.45 -9.51 17.80
CA PHE A 110 9.51 -8.42 17.64
C PHE A 110 9.57 -7.88 16.20
N PRO A 111 8.80 -8.46 15.26
CA PRO A 111 8.64 -7.91 13.92
C PRO A 111 7.90 -6.58 13.94
N VAL A 112 8.52 -5.53 13.39
CA VAL A 112 8.00 -4.16 13.37
C VAL A 112 7.85 -3.71 11.92
N PRO A 113 6.64 -3.82 11.33
CA PRO A 113 6.29 -3.16 10.08
C PRO A 113 5.81 -1.72 10.33
N CYS A 114 5.41 -1.02 9.26
CA CYS A 114 4.60 0.19 9.42
C CYS A 114 3.25 -0.15 10.07
N MET A 115 2.92 0.58 11.13
CA MET A 115 1.74 0.36 11.98
C MET A 115 0.40 0.75 11.33
N GLN A 116 0.42 1.36 10.13
CA GLN A 116 -0.75 1.87 9.40
C GLN A 116 -1.72 2.64 10.31
N CYS A 117 -1.19 3.61 11.03
CA CYS A 117 -1.90 4.38 12.04
C CYS A 117 -3.15 5.04 11.48
N GLU A 118 -4.26 4.96 12.22
CA GLU A 118 -5.47 5.70 11.89
C GLU A 118 -5.26 7.20 12.13
N ASP A 119 -4.72 7.57 13.29
CA ASP A 119 -4.27 8.93 13.55
C ASP A 119 -2.78 9.08 13.19
N ALA A 120 -2.47 9.09 11.89
CA ALA A 120 -1.10 9.05 11.40
C ALA A 120 -0.39 10.42 11.47
N PRO A 121 0.59 10.64 12.37
CA PRO A 121 1.34 11.90 12.41
C PRO A 121 2.14 12.14 11.12
N CYS A 122 2.60 11.05 10.49
CA CYS A 122 3.31 11.10 9.22
C CYS A 122 2.48 11.58 8.02
N VAL A 123 1.14 11.46 8.07
CA VAL A 123 0.22 12.03 7.07
C VAL A 123 0.06 13.52 7.34
N LYS A 124 -0.24 13.90 8.59
CA LYS A 124 -0.47 15.30 9.01
C LYS A 124 0.69 16.24 8.69
N VAL A 125 1.92 15.74 8.75
CA VAL A 125 3.14 16.54 8.57
C VAL A 125 3.60 16.65 7.10
N CYS A 126 2.97 15.96 6.16
CA CYS A 126 3.43 15.97 4.76
C CYS A 126 3.00 17.28 4.06
N PRO A 127 3.93 18.19 3.71
CA PRO A 127 3.55 19.51 3.19
C PRO A 127 2.97 19.47 1.78
N VAL A 128 3.20 18.38 1.04
CA VAL A 128 2.80 18.21 -0.36
C VAL A 128 1.73 17.14 -0.54
N GLY A 129 1.20 16.55 0.55
CA GLY A 129 0.18 15.50 0.46
C GLY A 129 0.66 14.15 -0.07
N ALA A 130 1.96 13.94 -0.25
CA ALA A 130 2.52 12.69 -0.77
C ALA A 130 2.28 11.48 0.14
N THR A 131 2.14 11.69 1.46
CA THR A 131 1.70 10.64 2.39
C THR A 131 0.25 10.88 2.76
N TYR A 132 -0.61 9.90 2.52
CA TYR A 132 -2.06 10.02 2.68
C TYR A 132 -2.68 8.69 3.14
N HIS A 133 -3.93 8.72 3.59
CA HIS A 133 -4.73 7.52 3.85
C HIS A 133 -5.55 7.16 2.60
N THR A 134 -5.60 5.88 2.23
CA THR A 134 -6.58 5.38 1.27
C THR A 134 -7.97 5.30 1.90
N ASP A 135 -9.00 5.07 1.09
CA ASP A 135 -10.38 4.88 1.58
C ASP A 135 -10.52 3.68 2.54
N GLU A 136 -9.62 2.69 2.43
CA GLU A 136 -9.55 1.52 3.33
C GLU A 136 -8.63 1.77 4.54
N GLY A 137 -8.05 2.97 4.62
CA GLY A 137 -7.19 3.45 5.70
C GLY A 137 -5.77 2.89 5.72
N ILE A 138 -5.27 2.37 4.60
CA ILE A 138 -3.84 2.11 4.43
C ILE A 138 -3.14 3.46 4.30
N VAL A 139 -2.08 3.69 5.06
CA VAL A 139 -1.23 4.87 4.85
C VAL A 139 -0.37 4.59 3.63
N GLN A 140 -0.41 5.43 2.61
CA GLN A 140 0.35 5.28 1.37
C GLN A 140 1.40 6.39 1.23
N VAL A 141 2.35 6.20 0.32
CA VAL A 141 3.26 7.26 -0.11
C VAL A 141 3.28 7.29 -1.64
N ASP A 142 2.91 8.41 -2.25
CA ASP A 142 3.11 8.64 -3.67
C ASP A 142 4.52 9.19 -3.92
N HIS A 143 5.36 8.38 -4.56
CA HIS A 143 6.72 8.72 -4.95
C HIS A 143 6.77 9.77 -6.08
N ASN A 144 5.69 9.99 -6.84
CA ASN A 144 5.60 11.10 -7.81
C ASN A 144 5.48 12.45 -7.10
N GLN A 145 4.79 12.49 -5.95
CA GLN A 145 4.49 13.70 -5.21
C GLN A 145 5.50 13.95 -4.07
N CYS A 146 6.22 12.92 -3.63
CA CYS A 146 7.17 13.02 -2.53
C CYS A 146 8.38 13.90 -2.90
N VAL A 147 8.50 15.06 -2.24
CA VAL A 147 9.63 16.00 -2.42
C VAL A 147 10.82 15.71 -1.49
N GLY A 148 10.79 14.62 -0.73
CA GLY A 148 11.93 14.20 0.08
C GLY A 148 12.27 15.06 1.29
N CYS A 149 11.32 15.83 1.83
CA CYS A 149 11.54 16.68 3.02
C CYS A 149 11.74 15.90 4.34
N ARG A 150 11.41 14.60 4.36
CA ARG A 150 11.60 13.66 5.49
C ARG A 150 10.86 13.99 6.80
N PHE A 151 10.00 15.01 6.84
CA PHE A 151 9.21 15.29 8.04
C PHE A 151 8.35 14.10 8.49
N CYS A 152 7.83 13.32 7.54
CA CYS A 152 7.08 12.11 7.85
C CYS A 152 7.92 11.03 8.56
N MET A 153 9.24 11.02 8.37
CA MET A 153 10.16 10.13 9.12
C MET A 153 10.33 10.62 10.55
N ALA A 154 10.59 11.91 10.73
CA ALA A 154 10.74 12.52 12.07
C ALA A 154 9.46 12.39 12.91
N ALA A 155 8.29 12.51 12.28
CA ALA A 155 7.00 12.39 12.94
C ALA A 155 6.58 10.95 13.24
N CYS A 156 7.24 9.93 12.67
CA CYS A 156 6.86 8.53 12.86
C CYS A 156 7.43 7.99 14.17
N PRO A 157 6.60 7.68 15.20
CA PRO A 157 7.13 7.26 16.51
C PRO A 157 7.71 5.84 16.51
N TYR A 158 7.56 5.11 15.39
CA TYR A 158 8.03 3.74 15.21
C TYR A 158 9.36 3.66 14.45
N GLY A 159 9.81 4.75 13.79
CA GLY A 159 11.04 4.73 13.00
C GLY A 159 11.01 3.78 11.78
N VAL A 160 9.82 3.50 11.25
CA VAL A 160 9.55 2.48 10.19
C VAL A 160 9.43 3.07 8.78
N ARG A 161 10.05 4.24 8.57
CA ARG A 161 10.15 4.89 7.26
C ARG A 161 11.61 4.93 6.84
N SER A 162 11.85 4.59 5.58
CA SER A 162 13.18 4.59 4.97
C SER A 162 13.26 5.69 3.93
N PHE A 163 14.48 6.13 3.59
CA PHE A 163 14.69 7.18 2.58
C PHE A 163 15.73 6.72 1.56
N ASN A 164 15.43 6.95 0.29
CA ASN A 164 16.34 6.69 -0.82
C ASN A 164 17.34 7.84 -0.97
N TRP A 165 18.48 7.73 -0.27
CA TRP A 165 19.55 8.74 -0.31
C TRP A 165 20.28 8.79 -1.65
N THR A 166 20.57 7.62 -2.19
CA THR A 166 21.26 7.43 -3.46
C THR A 166 20.28 6.91 -4.51
N GLU A 167 20.71 6.88 -5.77
CA GLU A 167 19.93 6.22 -6.82
C GLU A 167 19.79 4.73 -6.47
N PRO A 168 18.57 4.18 -6.31
CA PRO A 168 18.39 2.76 -6.07
C PRO A 168 18.88 1.95 -7.28
N SER A 169 19.47 0.77 -7.01
CA SER A 169 19.78 -0.18 -8.08
C SER A 169 18.49 -0.85 -8.52
N HIS A 170 18.19 -0.79 -9.82
CA HIS A 170 17.03 -1.45 -10.40
C HIS A 170 17.44 -2.69 -11.20
N SER A 171 16.90 -3.83 -10.80
CA SER A 171 16.91 -5.04 -11.60
C SER A 171 16.22 -4.79 -12.96
N PRO A 172 16.56 -5.57 -14.02
CA PRO A 172 15.86 -5.48 -15.29
C PRO A 172 14.35 -5.62 -15.15
N GLN A 173 13.88 -6.47 -14.23
CA GLN A 173 12.45 -6.71 -13.97
C GLN A 173 11.74 -5.45 -13.47
N GLU A 174 12.34 -4.69 -12.54
CA GLU A 174 11.76 -3.46 -12.00
C GLU A 174 11.47 -2.41 -13.08
N LYS A 175 12.30 -2.36 -14.13
CA LYS A 175 12.16 -1.38 -15.21
C LYS A 175 10.94 -1.61 -16.10
N PHE A 176 10.36 -2.81 -16.08
CA PHE A 176 9.16 -3.16 -16.84
C PHE A 176 7.88 -3.06 -16.00
N VAL A 177 7.99 -2.75 -14.70
CA VAL A 177 6.83 -2.59 -13.82
C VAL A 177 6.17 -1.23 -14.05
N GLN A 178 4.84 -1.24 -14.13
CA GLN A 178 4.07 0.00 -14.11
C GLN A 178 3.98 0.56 -12.69
N TYR A 179 4.45 1.79 -12.52
CA TYR A 179 4.38 2.49 -11.25
C TYR A 179 2.94 2.71 -10.78
N SER A 180 2.69 2.47 -9.49
CA SER A 180 1.51 2.94 -8.78
C SER A 180 1.85 3.24 -7.32
N PRO A 181 1.11 4.11 -6.61
CA PRO A 181 1.32 4.29 -5.17
C PRO A 181 1.14 2.99 -4.36
N GLU A 182 0.36 2.01 -4.86
CA GLU A 182 0.17 0.67 -4.29
C GLU A 182 1.31 -0.30 -4.56
N PHE A 183 2.08 -0.05 -5.62
CA PHE A 183 3.28 -0.79 -5.98
C PHE A 183 4.34 0.20 -6.51
N PRO A 184 5.10 0.87 -5.63
CA PRO A 184 5.84 2.08 -5.98
C PRO A 184 7.23 1.74 -6.56
N VAL A 185 7.22 0.88 -7.56
CA VAL A 185 8.37 0.39 -8.32
C VAL A 185 8.30 0.97 -9.74
N PRO A 186 9.42 1.44 -10.33
CA PRO A 186 10.75 1.51 -9.75
C PRO A 186 10.83 2.52 -8.60
N HIS A 187 11.66 2.20 -7.61
CA HIS A 187 12.02 3.09 -6.51
C HIS A 187 12.70 4.36 -7.04
N ARG A 188 12.66 5.44 -6.28
CA ARG A 188 13.21 6.73 -6.74
C ARG A 188 14.11 7.35 -5.72
N LYS A 189 15.24 7.91 -6.16
CA LYS A 189 16.06 8.76 -5.30
C LYS A 189 15.21 9.91 -4.76
N GLY A 190 15.44 10.26 -3.50
CA GLY A 190 14.79 11.40 -2.88
C GLY A 190 13.40 11.12 -2.32
N THR A 191 12.90 9.87 -2.37
CA THR A 191 11.58 9.52 -1.83
C THR A 191 11.67 8.77 -0.50
N VAL A 192 10.61 8.87 0.28
CA VAL A 192 10.43 8.11 1.54
C VAL A 192 9.61 6.86 1.24
N GLU A 193 10.04 5.73 1.78
CA GLU A 193 9.41 4.43 1.59
C GLU A 193 9.02 3.80 2.93
N LYS A 194 8.08 2.85 2.90
CA LYS A 194 7.61 2.12 4.07
C LYS A 194 6.76 0.93 3.66
N CYS A 195 6.52 0.01 4.60
CA CYS A 195 5.49 -1.01 4.45
C CYS A 195 4.12 -0.38 4.13
N MET A 196 3.39 -1.01 3.22
CA MET A 196 2.09 -0.57 2.71
C MET A 196 1.04 -1.68 2.76
N PHE A 197 1.21 -2.65 3.67
CA PHE A 197 0.38 -3.84 3.75
C PHE A 197 0.24 -4.59 2.41
N CYS A 198 1.25 -4.48 1.55
CA CYS A 198 1.22 -5.02 0.20
C CYS A 198 -0.10 -4.65 -0.53
N ALA A 199 -0.50 -3.38 -0.49
CA ALA A 199 -1.76 -2.88 -1.05
C ALA A 199 -2.06 -3.44 -2.46
N HIS A 200 -1.03 -3.59 -3.30
CA HIS A 200 -1.16 -4.21 -4.63
C HIS A 200 -1.70 -5.65 -4.58
N ARG A 201 -1.25 -6.47 -3.62
CA ARG A 201 -1.71 -7.85 -3.41
C ARG A 201 -3.11 -7.91 -2.85
N VAL A 202 -3.37 -7.07 -1.85
CA VAL A 202 -4.67 -7.03 -1.17
C VAL A 202 -5.79 -6.67 -2.15
N LYS A 203 -5.53 -5.73 -3.07
CA LYS A 203 -6.43 -5.39 -4.17
C LYS A 203 -6.73 -6.56 -5.12
N MET A 204 -5.82 -7.52 -5.22
CA MET A 204 -5.98 -8.75 -6.01
C MET A 204 -6.52 -9.92 -5.18
N GLY A 205 -6.95 -9.70 -3.92
CA GLY A 205 -7.44 -10.76 -3.04
C GLY A 205 -6.35 -11.70 -2.52
N ARG A 206 -5.08 -11.27 -2.55
CA ARG A 206 -3.93 -12.03 -2.03
C ARG A 206 -3.45 -11.49 -0.70
N LEU A 207 -2.90 -12.38 0.13
CA LEU A 207 -2.31 -11.98 1.41
C LEU A 207 -1.00 -11.21 1.19
N PRO A 208 -0.62 -10.32 2.11
CA PRO A 208 0.70 -9.69 2.09
C PRO A 208 1.83 -10.72 2.00
N GLY A 209 2.89 -10.44 1.24
CA GLY A 209 3.97 -11.40 1.04
C GLY A 209 4.67 -11.81 2.35
N CYS A 210 4.70 -10.94 3.35
CA CYS A 210 5.22 -11.28 4.67
C CYS A 210 4.35 -12.29 5.45
N VAL A 211 3.04 -12.32 5.20
CA VAL A 211 2.10 -13.27 5.80
C VAL A 211 2.27 -14.64 5.14
N GLU A 212 2.21 -14.69 3.81
CA GLU A 212 2.41 -15.94 3.04
C GLU A 212 3.75 -16.58 3.39
N ALA A 213 4.84 -15.80 3.41
CA ALA A 213 6.16 -16.32 3.72
C ALA A 213 6.32 -16.80 5.18
N CYS A 214 5.57 -16.21 6.13
CA CYS A 214 5.58 -16.68 7.51
C CYS A 214 4.89 -18.04 7.65
N HIS A 215 3.81 -18.25 6.89
CA HIS A 215 3.10 -19.52 6.81
C HIS A 215 3.93 -20.60 6.08
N GLU A 216 4.50 -20.28 4.93
CA GLU A 216 5.38 -21.18 4.17
C GLU A 216 6.62 -21.63 4.97
N ALA A 217 7.07 -20.80 5.91
CA ALA A 217 8.15 -21.12 6.84
C ALA A 217 7.71 -21.99 8.03
N GLY A 218 6.40 -22.24 8.21
CA GLY A 218 5.86 -23.09 9.26
C GLY A 218 5.65 -22.41 10.62
N HIS A 219 5.68 -21.08 10.70
CA HIS A 219 5.55 -20.35 11.98
C HIS A 219 4.16 -19.76 12.21
N ASP A 220 3.37 -19.49 11.16
CA ASP A 220 1.98 -19.02 11.29
C ASP A 220 1.78 -17.73 12.13
N ALA A 221 2.85 -16.97 12.37
CA ALA A 221 2.89 -15.88 13.35
C ALA A 221 2.25 -14.55 12.91
N ILE A 222 2.02 -14.33 11.62
CA ILE A 222 1.48 -13.07 11.10
C ILE A 222 0.11 -13.34 10.51
N TYR A 223 -0.91 -12.69 11.05
CA TYR A 223 -2.28 -12.70 10.54
C TYR A 223 -2.59 -11.36 9.88
N PHE A 224 -3.43 -11.39 8.85
CA PHE A 224 -3.90 -10.21 8.14
C PHE A 224 -5.38 -10.35 7.78
N GLY A 225 -6.12 -9.25 7.80
CA GLY A 225 -7.53 -9.27 7.42
C GLY A 225 -8.26 -7.96 7.68
N ASP A 226 -9.58 -8.04 7.77
CA ASP A 226 -10.47 -6.89 7.83
C ASP A 226 -11.16 -6.80 9.20
N ALA A 227 -10.91 -5.70 9.91
CA ALA A 227 -11.52 -5.43 11.19
C ALA A 227 -13.03 -5.19 11.09
N ASN A 228 -13.55 -4.71 9.96
CA ASN A 228 -14.98 -4.51 9.78
C ASN A 228 -15.75 -5.84 9.67
N GLU A 229 -15.11 -6.87 9.10
CA GLU A 229 -15.65 -8.23 9.06
C GLU A 229 -15.31 -9.04 10.31
N ASN A 230 -14.46 -8.50 11.19
CA ASN A 230 -13.94 -9.20 12.38
C ASN A 230 -13.22 -10.51 12.02
N LEU A 231 -12.49 -10.55 10.89
CA LEU A 231 -11.80 -11.75 10.39
C LEU A 231 -10.35 -11.45 10.03
N VAL A 232 -9.45 -12.35 10.44
CA VAL A 232 -8.03 -12.36 10.04
C VAL A 232 -7.57 -13.78 9.71
N THR A 233 -6.57 -13.90 8.84
CA THR A 233 -5.98 -15.18 8.44
C THR A 233 -4.46 -15.08 8.35
N ASN A 234 -3.79 -16.17 8.69
CA ASN A 234 -2.35 -16.38 8.48
C ASN A 234 -2.06 -17.19 7.20
N GLY A 235 -3.07 -17.53 6.39
CA GLY A 235 -2.96 -18.40 5.22
C GLY A 235 -3.32 -19.87 5.46
N LYS A 236 -3.32 -20.31 6.72
CA LYS A 236 -3.72 -21.66 7.13
C LYS A 236 -5.17 -21.72 7.61
N GLU A 237 -5.53 -20.75 8.45
CA GLU A 237 -6.84 -20.69 9.11
C GLU A 237 -7.42 -19.28 9.05
N VAL A 238 -8.73 -19.18 9.19
CA VAL A 238 -9.45 -17.90 9.30
C VAL A 238 -10.07 -17.85 10.70
N VAL A 239 -9.71 -16.83 11.47
CA VAL A 239 -10.13 -16.67 12.86
C VAL A 239 -10.82 -15.33 13.07
N LYS A 240 -11.65 -15.27 14.12
CA LYS A 240 -12.27 -14.01 14.53
C LYS A 240 -11.23 -13.11 15.19
N LEU A 241 -11.10 -11.87 14.68
CA LEU A 241 -10.12 -10.90 15.17
C LEU A 241 -10.28 -10.64 16.67
N THR A 242 -11.49 -10.32 17.10
CA THR A 242 -11.82 -10.05 18.52
C THR A 242 -11.51 -11.23 19.44
N GLN A 243 -11.76 -12.46 18.97
CA GLN A 243 -11.44 -13.67 19.74
C GLN A 243 -9.93 -13.88 19.84
N LEU A 244 -9.19 -13.73 18.73
CA LEU A 244 -7.74 -13.85 18.69
C LEU A 244 -7.08 -12.84 19.64
N LEU A 245 -7.52 -11.57 19.61
CA LEU A 245 -7.00 -10.53 20.49
C LEU A 245 -7.35 -10.78 21.97
N ALA A 246 -8.56 -11.24 22.27
CA ALA A 246 -8.95 -11.53 23.65
C ALA A 246 -8.16 -12.71 24.24
N GLN A 247 -7.95 -13.77 23.46
CA GLN A 247 -7.25 -14.99 23.88
C GLN A 247 -5.73 -14.79 23.95
N GLY A 248 -5.14 -14.08 23.00
CA GLY A 248 -3.69 -13.86 22.91
C GLY A 248 -3.17 -12.63 23.68
N HIS A 249 -3.98 -12.04 24.56
CA HIS A 249 -3.65 -10.79 25.27
C HIS A 249 -3.16 -9.69 24.31
N GLY A 250 -3.97 -9.43 23.29
CA GLY A 250 -3.67 -8.50 22.21
C GLY A 250 -3.45 -7.07 22.71
N TYR A 251 -2.36 -6.44 22.29
CA TYR A 251 -2.05 -5.04 22.59
C TYR A 251 -1.56 -4.29 21.35
N LYS A 252 -1.59 -2.96 21.40
CA LYS A 252 -1.00 -2.10 20.37
C LYS A 252 0.33 -1.55 20.87
N TYR A 253 1.35 -1.61 20.02
CA TYR A 253 2.65 -1.05 20.36
C TYR A 253 2.58 0.48 20.44
N LYS A 254 3.06 1.05 21.55
CA LYS A 254 3.02 2.50 21.85
C LYS A 254 1.61 3.12 21.81
N GLU A 255 0.62 2.41 22.36
CA GLU A 255 -0.77 2.88 22.38
C GLU A 255 -0.94 4.24 23.07
N GLU A 256 -0.10 4.53 24.07
CA GLU A 256 -0.07 5.79 24.82
C GLU A 256 0.17 7.03 23.95
N LEU A 257 0.71 6.87 22.73
CA LEU A 257 0.97 7.98 21.81
C LEU A 257 -0.28 8.38 21.00
N GLY A 258 -1.41 7.70 21.15
CA GLY A 258 -2.68 8.08 20.53
C GLY A 258 -2.72 7.95 19.01
N THR A 259 -1.73 7.31 18.36
CA THR A 259 -1.71 7.17 16.89
C THR A 259 -2.72 6.15 16.36
N HIS A 260 -3.39 5.40 17.25
CA HIS A 260 -4.31 4.31 16.92
C HIS A 260 -3.75 3.34 15.86
N PRO A 261 -2.69 2.55 16.18
CA PRO A 261 -2.14 1.53 15.28
C PRO A 261 -3.17 0.51 14.79
N ARG A 262 -2.99 0.02 13.56
CA ARG A 262 -3.75 -1.10 12.98
C ARG A 262 -2.98 -2.43 12.99
N VAL A 263 -1.80 -2.43 13.60
CA VAL A 263 -1.02 -3.63 13.88
C VAL A 263 -1.17 -3.94 15.36
N TYR A 264 -1.62 -5.16 15.66
CA TYR A 264 -1.78 -5.69 16.99
C TYR A 264 -0.71 -6.75 17.24
N TYR A 265 -0.31 -6.91 18.51
CA TYR A 265 0.65 -7.91 18.94
C TYR A 265 0.01 -8.82 19.98
N LEU A 266 0.25 -10.13 19.88
CA LEU A 266 -0.10 -11.10 20.93
C LEU A 266 1.14 -11.37 21.78
N LEU A 267 1.01 -11.30 23.10
CA LEU A 267 2.13 -11.53 24.01
C LEU A 267 2.40 -13.02 24.19
N PRO A 268 3.68 -13.43 24.32
CA PRO A 268 3.98 -14.80 24.71
C PRO A 268 3.43 -15.08 26.11
N SER A 269 2.62 -16.11 26.25
CA SER A 269 2.21 -16.62 27.56
C SER A 269 3.19 -17.69 28.05
N ARG A 270 3.21 -17.94 29.37
CA ARG A 270 4.01 -19.03 29.96
C ARG A 270 3.57 -20.42 29.48
N GLU A 271 2.32 -20.56 29.06
CA GLU A 271 1.75 -21.82 28.57
C GLU A 271 2.19 -22.08 27.12
N THR A 272 2.18 -21.05 26.27
CA THR A 272 2.61 -21.13 24.87
C THR A 272 4.11 -21.41 24.69
N LYS A 273 4.94 -21.20 25.71
CA LYS A 273 6.39 -21.49 25.68
C LYS A 273 6.78 -22.90 26.17
N LYS A 274 5.81 -23.70 26.63
CA LYS A 274 6.04 -25.07 27.12
C LYS A 274 5.74 -26.15 26.07
N ALA A 275 5.06 -25.79 24.99
CA ALA A 275 4.80 -26.64 23.83
C ALA A 275 5.97 -26.56 22.85
#